data_AF-A0A4Q3LQG0-F1
#
_entry.id   AF-A0A4Q3LQG0-F1
#
_cell.length_a   1.000
_cell.length_b   1.000
_cell.length_c   1.000
_cell.angle_alpha   90.00
_cell.angle_beta   90.00
_cell.angle_gamma   90.00
#
_symmetry.space_group_name_H-M   'P 1'
#
loop_
_entity.id
_entity.type
_entity.pdbx_description
1 polymer ?
#
loop_
_entity_poly.entity_id
_entity_poly.type
_entity_poly.pdbx_seq_one_letter_code
_entity_poly.pdbx_strand_id
1 'polypeptide(L)'
;ADMLGNQISAGVASVQDFMENHKAGKVRVLAVLGTQRQAALPDVPTFDELGLKGFEDLPYYGFYAPAGTPAAFVTRFSQALAKVVAQPEVHGQLTAMGLTVAPMTPQQLGARQQAYTRAWTRIIKSSGFTAR
;
A
#
# COMPACT_ATOMS: atom_id res chain seq x y z
N ALA A 1 -18.49 -8.13 -3.50
CA ALA A 1 -19.71 -8.93 -3.71
C ALA A 1 -19.87 -9.29 -5.19
N ASP A 2 -19.74 -8.31 -6.08
CA ASP A 2 -19.96 -8.48 -7.53
C ASP A 2 -19.06 -9.53 -8.19
N MET A 3 -17.77 -9.61 -7.85
CA MET A 3 -16.90 -10.69 -8.33
C MET A 3 -17.37 -12.08 -7.86
N LEU A 4 -17.80 -12.19 -6.60
CA LEU A 4 -18.28 -13.46 -6.03
C LEU A 4 -19.64 -13.87 -6.63
N GLY A 5 -20.49 -12.89 -6.96
CA GLY A 5 -21.75 -13.08 -7.67
C GLY A 5 -21.61 -13.14 -9.20
N ASN A 6 -20.37 -13.23 -9.71
CA ASN A 6 -20.03 -13.30 -11.13
C ASN A 6 -20.59 -12.16 -12.00
N GLN A 7 -20.81 -10.99 -11.40
CA GLN A 7 -21.27 -9.77 -12.10
C GLN A 7 -20.11 -9.04 -12.79
N ILE A 8 -18.90 -9.16 -12.22
CA ILE A 8 -17.67 -8.64 -12.82
C ILE A 8 -16.60 -9.75 -12.81
N SER A 9 -15.89 -9.90 -13.93
CA SER A 9 -14.95 -11.01 -14.12
C SER A 9 -13.58 -10.77 -13.48
N ALA A 10 -13.19 -9.51 -13.29
CA ALA A 10 -11.89 -9.13 -12.73
C ALA A 10 -11.94 -7.72 -12.12
N GLY A 11 -10.99 -7.43 -11.23
CA GLY A 11 -10.82 -6.12 -10.62
C GLY A 11 -9.44 -5.95 -9.99
N VAL A 12 -9.10 -4.71 -9.66
CA VAL A 12 -7.90 -4.34 -8.91
C VAL A 12 -8.35 -3.66 -7.62
N ALA A 13 -7.85 -4.12 -6.48
CA ALA A 13 -8.20 -3.59 -5.16
C ALA A 13 -7.04 -3.83 -4.17
N SER A 14 -7.24 -3.43 -2.91
CA SER A 14 -6.25 -3.66 -1.86
C SER A 14 -6.15 -5.16 -1.54
N VAL A 15 -4.97 -5.61 -1.10
CA VAL A 15 -4.72 -7.02 -0.72
C VAL A 15 -5.74 -7.50 0.32
N GLN A 16 -6.10 -6.64 1.27
CA GLN A 16 -7.08 -6.94 2.32
C GLN A 16 -8.44 -7.37 1.77
N ASP A 17 -8.85 -6.82 0.64
CA ASP A 17 -10.18 -7.06 0.05
C ASP A 17 -10.29 -8.47 -0.54
N PHE A 18 -9.15 -9.07 -0.92
CA PHE A 18 -9.12 -10.34 -1.64
C PHE A 18 -8.46 -11.49 -0.88
N MET A 19 -7.61 -11.23 0.12
CA MET A 19 -6.76 -12.26 0.71
C MET A 19 -7.53 -13.48 1.26
N GLU A 20 -8.62 -13.26 2.00
CA GLU A 20 -9.39 -14.37 2.59
C GLU A 20 -10.21 -15.12 1.54
N ASN A 21 -10.79 -14.40 0.58
CA ASN A 21 -11.50 -15.04 -0.53
C ASN A 21 -10.53 -15.81 -1.44
N HIS A 22 -9.28 -15.37 -1.54
CA HIS A 22 -8.24 -16.05 -2.30
C HIS A 22 -7.81 -17.36 -1.63
N LYS A 23 -7.49 -17.30 -0.34
CA LYS A 23 -7.17 -18.48 0.48
C LYS A 23 -8.33 -19.49 0.47
N ALA A 24 -9.57 -19.02 0.45
CA ALA A 24 -10.76 -19.86 0.37
C ALA A 24 -11.08 -20.37 -1.05
N GLY A 25 -10.29 -20.03 -2.07
CA GLY A 25 -10.50 -20.45 -3.46
C GLY A 25 -11.71 -19.82 -4.16
N LYS A 26 -12.33 -18.79 -3.56
CA LYS A 26 -13.50 -18.11 -4.10
C LYS A 26 -13.15 -17.06 -5.14
N VAL A 27 -11.96 -16.47 -5.04
CA VAL A 27 -11.36 -15.60 -6.06
C VAL A 27 -9.92 -16.03 -6.30
N ARG A 28 -9.37 -15.71 -7.46
CA ARG A 28 -7.95 -15.94 -7.75
C ARG A 28 -7.24 -14.61 -7.93
N VAL A 29 -6.33 -14.27 -7.01
CA VAL A 29 -5.43 -13.14 -7.18
C VAL A 29 -4.33 -13.57 -8.15
N LEU A 30 -4.14 -12.80 -9.22
CA LEU A 30 -3.23 -13.15 -10.31
C LEU A 30 -1.84 -12.53 -10.14
N ALA A 31 -1.79 -11.33 -9.59
CA ALA A 31 -0.55 -10.60 -9.34
C ALA A 31 -0.76 -9.57 -8.22
N VAL A 32 0.33 -9.21 -7.54
CA VAL A 32 0.37 -8.07 -6.61
C VAL A 32 1.22 -6.93 -7.18
N LEU A 33 0.90 -5.69 -6.80
CA LEU A 33 1.76 -4.54 -7.07
C LEU A 33 3.00 -4.57 -6.16
N GLY A 34 4.02 -3.79 -6.51
CA GLY A 34 5.28 -3.68 -5.78
C GLY A 34 6.37 -4.60 -6.33
N THR A 35 7.56 -4.47 -5.74
CA THR A 35 8.76 -5.21 -6.15
C THR A 35 8.96 -6.51 -5.38
N GLN A 36 8.10 -6.80 -4.41
CA GLN A 36 8.16 -7.99 -3.56
C GLN A 36 6.77 -8.57 -3.36
N ARG A 37 6.70 -9.90 -3.22
CA ARG A 37 5.45 -10.59 -2.89
C ARG A 37 4.95 -10.18 -1.51
N GLN A 38 3.64 -10.21 -1.36
CA GLN A 38 3.00 -9.90 -0.08
C GLN A 38 3.13 -11.10 0.85
N ALA A 39 3.56 -10.88 2.09
CA ALA A 39 3.68 -11.95 3.09
C ALA A 39 2.35 -12.70 3.31
N ALA A 40 1.22 -12.00 3.11
CA ALA A 40 -0.10 -12.57 3.27
C ALA A 40 -0.60 -13.37 2.03
N LEU A 41 0.11 -13.28 0.90
CA LEU A 41 -0.13 -13.96 -0.37
C LEU A 41 1.22 -14.41 -1.00
N PRO A 42 2.00 -15.26 -0.31
CA PRO A 42 3.39 -15.57 -0.72
C PRO A 42 3.48 -16.36 -2.03
N ASP A 43 2.41 -17.04 -2.40
CA ASP A 43 2.25 -17.82 -3.63
C ASP A 43 1.88 -16.95 -4.85
N VAL A 44 1.42 -15.72 -4.63
CA VAL A 44 1.03 -14.80 -5.70
C VAL A 44 2.23 -13.98 -6.17
N PRO A 45 2.56 -14.00 -7.48
CA PRO A 45 3.70 -13.25 -8.01
C PRO A 45 3.44 -11.74 -8.04
N THR A 46 4.49 -10.94 -8.14
CA THR A 46 4.37 -9.52 -8.49
C THR A 46 4.16 -9.34 -9.99
N PHE A 47 3.64 -8.19 -10.41
CA PHE A 47 3.65 -7.81 -11.84
C PHE A 47 5.07 -7.82 -12.42
N ASP A 48 6.07 -7.46 -11.61
CA ASP A 48 7.47 -7.42 -12.01
C ASP A 48 8.03 -8.82 -12.36
N GLU A 49 7.71 -9.82 -11.55
CA GLU A 49 8.04 -11.24 -11.79
C GLU A 49 7.38 -11.79 -13.07
N LEU A 50 6.25 -11.21 -13.47
CA LEU A 50 5.54 -11.53 -14.70
C LEU A 50 6.03 -10.73 -15.92
N GLY A 51 7.07 -9.88 -15.75
CA GLY A 51 7.65 -9.07 -16.82
C GLY A 51 6.90 -7.76 -17.10
N LEU A 52 5.93 -7.39 -16.26
CA LEU A 52 5.15 -6.15 -16.38
C LEU A 52 5.71 -5.08 -15.43
N LYS A 53 6.48 -4.14 -15.99
CA LYS A 53 7.09 -3.02 -15.25
C LYS A 53 6.12 -1.85 -15.06
N GLY A 54 6.43 -0.96 -14.12
CA GLY A 54 5.67 0.28 -13.88
C GLY A 54 4.60 0.19 -12.79
N PHE A 55 4.61 -0.88 -11.99
CA PHE A 55 3.67 -1.13 -10.90
C PHE A 55 4.33 -1.16 -9.51
N GLU A 56 5.47 -0.48 -9.37
CA GLU A 56 6.29 -0.49 -8.15
C GLU A 56 5.79 0.51 -7.09
N ASP A 57 5.06 1.54 -7.52
CA ASP A 57 4.56 2.60 -6.64
C ASP A 57 3.35 2.14 -5.82
N LEU A 58 3.64 1.62 -4.62
CA LEU A 58 2.63 1.12 -3.71
C LEU A 58 1.84 2.25 -3.02
N PRO A 59 0.51 2.08 -2.82
CA PRO A 59 -0.24 2.92 -1.90
C PRO A 59 0.36 2.83 -0.49
N TYR A 60 0.23 3.91 0.28
CA TYR A 60 0.82 4.00 1.61
C TYR A 60 -0.07 4.76 2.58
N TYR A 61 0.13 4.49 3.87
CA TYR A 61 -0.44 5.26 4.96
C TYR A 61 0.61 6.17 5.56
N GLY A 62 0.24 7.41 5.86
CA GLY A 62 1.12 8.41 6.44
C GLY A 62 0.44 9.17 7.57
N PHE A 63 1.21 9.56 8.59
CA PHE A 63 0.77 10.46 9.65
C PHE A 63 1.21 11.88 9.32
N TYR A 64 0.27 12.82 9.42
CA TYR A 64 0.47 14.23 9.09
C TYR A 64 0.09 15.10 10.28
N ALA A 65 0.80 16.22 10.45
CA ALA A 65 0.53 17.21 11.48
C ALA A 65 0.28 18.58 10.84
N PRO A 66 -0.46 19.49 11.50
CA PRO A 66 -0.70 20.84 10.98
C PRO A 66 0.60 21.60 10.66
N ALA A 67 0.54 22.50 9.68
CA ALA A 67 1.63 23.41 9.38
C ALA A 67 1.98 24.24 10.63
N GLY A 68 3.29 24.42 10.87
CA GLY A 68 3.79 25.11 12.07
C GLY A 68 3.96 24.22 13.31
N THR A 69 3.60 22.93 13.26
CA THR A 69 3.92 21.98 14.35
C THR A 69 5.43 21.98 14.63
N PRO A 70 5.88 22.15 15.89
CA PRO A 70 7.30 22.20 16.21
C PRO A 70 8.05 20.95 15.76
N ALA A 71 9.21 21.13 15.11
CA ALA A 71 10.03 20.03 14.61
C ALA A 71 10.39 19.00 15.69
N ALA A 72 10.66 19.47 16.93
CA ALA A 72 10.95 18.60 18.06
C ALA A 72 9.79 17.64 18.38
N PHE A 73 8.54 18.09 18.26
CA PHE A 73 7.36 17.23 18.45
C PHE A 73 7.28 16.17 17.35
N VAL A 74 7.44 16.58 16.09
CA VAL A 74 7.41 15.67 14.93
C VAL A 74 8.48 14.59 15.06
N THR A 75 9.70 14.96 15.44
CA THR A 75 10.80 14.02 15.66
C THR A 75 10.48 13.04 16.78
N ARG A 76 9.99 13.53 17.94
CA ARG A 76 9.63 12.66 19.07
C ARG A 76 8.50 11.69 18.71
N PHE A 77 7.47 12.17 18.03
CA PHE A 77 6.35 11.35 17.57
C PHE A 77 6.81 10.28 16.58
N SER A 78 7.62 10.65 15.57
CA SER A 78 8.15 9.72 14.59
C SER A 78 8.98 8.61 15.24
N GLN A 79 9.83 8.96 16.22
CA GLN A 79 10.61 7.97 16.98
C GLN A 79 9.72 7.05 17.82
N ALA A 80 8.68 7.58 18.47
CA ALA A 80 7.74 6.77 19.24
C ALA A 80 6.94 5.81 18.32
N LEU A 81 6.46 6.31 17.19
CA LEU A 81 5.74 5.51 16.19
C LEU A 81 6.62 4.36 15.67
N ALA A 82 7.87 4.65 15.30
CA ALA A 82 8.81 3.62 14.83
C ALA A 82 9.03 2.51 15.86
N LYS A 83 9.09 2.86 17.15
CA LYS A 83 9.18 1.87 18.24
C LYS A 83 7.92 1.02 18.37
N VAL A 84 6.74 1.63 18.30
CA VAL A 84 5.46 0.95 18.45
C VAL A 84 5.22 -0.03 17.30
N VAL A 85 5.41 0.39 16.04
CA VAL A 85 5.16 -0.48 14.89
C VAL A 85 6.18 -1.62 14.77
N ALA A 86 7.34 -1.50 15.43
CA ALA A 86 8.32 -2.57 15.55
C ALA A 86 8.02 -3.58 16.66
N GLN A 87 7.05 -3.31 17.54
CA GLN A 87 6.65 -4.28 18.56
C GLN A 87 6.03 -5.51 17.88
N PRO A 88 6.42 -6.75 18.26
CA PRO A 88 5.98 -7.96 17.57
C PRO A 88 4.46 -8.09 17.46
N GLU A 89 3.72 -7.72 18.50
CA GLU A 89 2.26 -7.76 18.51
C GLU A 89 1.67 -6.80 17.47
N VAL A 90 2.11 -5.54 17.47
CA VAL A 90 1.63 -4.51 16.54
C VAL A 90 2.02 -4.85 15.11
N HIS A 91 3.28 -5.22 14.89
CA HIS A 91 3.77 -5.66 13.59
C HIS A 91 2.96 -6.86 13.07
N GLY A 92 2.70 -7.84 13.94
CA GLY A 92 1.91 -9.03 13.62
C GLY A 92 0.48 -8.70 13.23
N GLN A 93 -0.19 -7.82 13.98
CA GLN A 93 -1.56 -7.37 13.66
C GLN A 93 -1.62 -6.61 12.32
N LEU A 94 -0.69 -5.68 12.08
CA LEU A 94 -0.62 -4.96 10.81
C LEU A 94 -0.37 -5.91 9.63
N THR A 95 0.54 -6.87 9.80
CA THR A 95 0.83 -7.89 8.77
C THR A 95 -0.36 -8.81 8.54
N ALA A 96 -1.09 -9.20 9.58
CA ALA A 96 -2.31 -10.01 9.48
C ALA A 96 -3.42 -9.26 8.71
N MET A 97 -3.46 -7.94 8.83
CA MET A 97 -4.29 -7.05 8.01
C MET A 97 -3.72 -6.83 6.60
N GLY A 98 -2.71 -7.57 6.16
CA GLY A 98 -2.12 -7.43 4.82
C GLY A 98 -1.35 -6.12 4.60
N LEU A 99 -0.91 -5.44 5.67
CA LEU A 99 -0.06 -4.25 5.58
C LEU A 99 1.42 -4.62 5.65
N THR A 100 2.22 -4.00 4.79
CA THR A 100 3.68 -4.03 4.91
C THR A 100 4.15 -2.94 5.86
N VAL A 101 4.82 -3.32 6.95
CA VAL A 101 5.34 -2.37 7.93
C VAL A 101 6.72 -1.86 7.49
N ALA A 102 6.76 -0.61 7.00
CA ALA A 102 7.99 0.05 6.55
C ALA A 102 8.08 1.45 7.18
N PRO A 103 8.59 1.58 8.43
CA PRO A 103 8.70 2.88 9.09
C PRO A 103 9.63 3.81 8.32
N MET A 104 9.25 5.08 8.21
CA MET A 104 10.00 6.12 7.53
C MET A 104 10.28 7.28 8.48
N THR A 105 11.43 7.94 8.29
CA THR A 105 11.68 9.26 8.89
C THR A 105 10.72 10.30 8.30
N PRO A 106 10.49 11.45 8.97
CA PRO A 106 9.66 12.51 8.42
C PRO A 106 10.15 12.99 7.05
N GLN A 107 11.47 13.05 6.85
CA GLN A 107 12.09 13.43 5.57
C GLN A 107 11.82 12.39 4.48
N GLN A 108 11.93 11.09 4.81
CA GLN A 108 11.64 10.01 3.87
C GLN A 108 10.16 10.01 3.47
N LEU A 109 9.24 10.20 4.42
CA LEU A 109 7.81 10.32 4.12
C LEU A 109 7.53 11.53 3.22
N GLY A 110 8.15 12.68 3.50
CA GLY A 110 8.04 13.88 2.65
C GLY A 110 8.52 13.63 1.22
N ALA A 111 9.69 12.98 1.06
CA ALA A 111 10.21 12.62 -0.26
C ALA A 111 9.30 11.64 -1.00
N ARG A 112 8.78 10.62 -0.30
CA ARG A 112 7.82 9.66 -0.86
C ARG A 112 6.54 10.34 -1.33
N GLN A 113 5.94 11.20 -0.51
CA GLN A 113 4.74 11.93 -0.87
C GLN A 113 4.94 12.78 -2.13
N GLN A 114 6.06 13.50 -2.23
CA GLN A 114 6.36 14.29 -3.42
C GLN A 114 6.52 13.42 -4.67
N ALA A 115 7.22 12.28 -4.57
CA ALA A 115 7.36 11.34 -5.67
C ALA A 115 6.00 10.77 -6.11
N TYR A 116 5.19 10.31 -5.15
CA TYR A 116 3.86 9.78 -5.39
C TYR A 116 2.93 10.82 -6.03
N THR A 117 2.98 12.06 -5.55
CA THR A 117 2.20 13.18 -6.12
C THR A 117 2.60 13.42 -7.58
N ARG A 118 3.89 13.39 -7.91
CA ARG A 118 4.36 13.55 -9.30
C ARG A 118 3.89 12.41 -10.20
N ALA A 119 3.98 11.17 -9.73
CA ALA A 119 3.54 9.98 -10.47
C ALA A 119 2.04 10.06 -10.77
N TRP A 120 1.20 10.27 -9.75
CA TRP A 120 -0.25 10.35 -9.92
C TRP A 120 -0.69 11.57 -10.72
N THR A 121 -0.04 12.71 -10.56
CA THR A 121 -0.30 13.89 -11.40
C THR A 121 -0.09 13.56 -12.88
N ARG A 122 0.97 12.83 -13.21
CA ARG A 122 1.23 12.39 -14.59
C ARG A 122 0.13 11.44 -15.07
N ILE A 123 -0.18 10.41 -14.28
CA ILE A 123 -1.19 9.38 -14.63
C ILE A 123 -2.57 10.02 -14.88
N ILE A 124 -3.02 10.89 -13.98
CA ILE A 124 -4.31 11.59 -14.08
C ILE A 124 -4.35 12.45 -15.34
N LYS A 125 -3.28 13.21 -15.62
CA LYS A 125 -3.21 14.03 -16.83
C LYS A 125 -3.21 13.19 -18.10
N SER A 126 -2.47 12.09 -18.12
CA SER A 126 -2.38 11.21 -19.30
C SER A 126 -3.64 10.39 -19.55
N SER A 127 -4.42 10.07 -18.51
CA SER A 127 -5.65 9.29 -18.64
C SER A 127 -6.83 10.10 -19.16
N GLY A 128 -6.73 11.43 -19.18
CA GLY A 128 -7.85 12.31 -19.50
C GLY A 128 -8.91 12.38 -18.41
N PHE A 129 -8.62 11.88 -17.20
CA PHE A 129 -9.54 11.94 -16.07
C PHE A 129 -9.82 13.39 -15.69
N THR A 130 -11.10 13.71 -15.52
CA THR A 130 -11.59 14.99 -14.99
C THR A 130 -12.49 14.70 -13.80
N ALA A 131 -12.26 15.38 -12.68
CA ALA A 131 -13.20 15.37 -11.57
C ALA A 131 -14.46 16.10 -12.06
N ARG A 132 -15.57 15.37 -12.17
CA ARG A 132 -16.89 15.96 -12.41
C ARG A 132 -17.52 16.35 -11.10
#